data_AF-A0A934S3M9-F1
#
_entry.id   AF-A0A934S3M9-F1
#
_cell.length_a   1.000
_cell.length_b   1.000
_cell.length_c   1.000
_cell.angle_alpha   90.00
_cell.angle_beta   90.00
_cell.angle_gamma   90.00
#
_symmetry.space_group_name_H-M   'P 1'
#
loop_
_entity.id
_entity.type
_entity.pdbx_description
1 polymer ?
#
loop_
_entity_poly.entity_id
_entity_poly.type
_entity_poly.pdbx_seq_one_letter_code
_entity_poly.pdbx_strand_id
1 'polypeptide(L)'
;MMYSMLMGGMIGFISMFLIGLAVGKTPLSALGQASIGSFLCGLLFLWVGQIWIRNVKQMLMEKRQAAIAAMAEAEERRQQDAKERGSKPV
;
A
#
# COMPACT_ATOMS: atom_id res chain seq x y z
N MET A 1 9.60 -0.27 -3.78
CA MET A 1 9.65 0.69 -4.89
C MET A 1 10.27 0.07 -6.13
N MET A 2 11.56 -0.31 -6.12
CA MET A 2 12.22 -0.90 -7.31
C MET A 2 11.55 -2.19 -7.81
N TYR A 3 11.25 -3.14 -6.91
CA TYR A 3 10.55 -4.39 -7.29
C TYR A 3 9.12 -4.18 -7.80
N SER A 4 8.44 -3.13 -7.32
CA SER A 4 7.06 -2.79 -7.71
C SER A 4 7.00 -2.27 -9.16
N MET A 5 7.99 -1.46 -9.54
CA MET A 5 8.15 -0.96 -10.91
C MET A 5 8.47 -2.10 -11.88
N LEU A 6 9.36 -3.02 -11.47
CA LEU A 6 9.79 -4.14 -12.28
C LEU A 6 8.63 -5.13 -12.53
N MET A 7 7.86 -5.45 -11.48
CA MET A 7 6.64 -6.26 -11.60
C MET A 7 5.58 -5.60 -12.49
N GLY A 8 5.28 -4.31 -12.27
CA GLY A 8 4.28 -3.58 -13.07
C GLY A 8 4.68 -3.46 -14.55
N GLY A 9 5.97 -3.21 -14.82
CA GLY A 9 6.50 -3.17 -16.18
C GLY A 9 6.44 -4.54 -16.87
N MET A 10 6.81 -5.62 -16.17
CA MET A 10 6.81 -6.97 -16.74
C MET A 10 5.38 -7.45 -17.05
N ILE A 11 4.43 -7.21 -16.15
CA ILE A 11 3.01 -7.53 -16.37
C ILE A 11 2.45 -6.68 -17.53
N GLY A 12 2.72 -5.37 -17.56
CA GLY A 12 2.29 -4.49 -18.64
C GLY A 12 2.85 -4.91 -20.00
N PHE A 13 4.12 -5.33 -20.04
CA PHE A 13 4.79 -5.82 -21.23
C PHE A 13 4.13 -7.10 -21.77
N ILE A 14 3.98 -8.12 -20.91
CA ILE A 14 3.36 -9.40 -21.30
C ILE A 14 1.94 -9.19 -21.80
N SER A 15 1.16 -8.36 -21.10
CA SER A 15 -0.23 -8.07 -21.46
C SER A 15 -0.33 -7.43 -22.86
N MET A 16 0.45 -6.38 -23.11
CA MET A 16 0.43 -5.66 -24.39
C MET A 16 1.03 -6.48 -25.54
N PHE A 17 2.05 -7.30 -25.26
CA PHE A 17 2.64 -8.19 -26.25
C PHE A 17 1.67 -9.29 -26.68
N LEU A 18 0.99 -9.94 -25.73
CA LEU A 18 -0.02 -10.96 -26.01
C LEU A 18 -1.21 -10.38 -26.78
N ILE A 19 -1.69 -9.20 -26.40
CA ILE A 19 -2.76 -8.51 -27.13
C ILE A 19 -2.30 -8.14 -28.55
N GLY A 20 -1.06 -7.64 -28.70
CA GLY A 20 -0.48 -7.30 -30.00
C GLY A 20 -0.41 -8.50 -30.94
N LEU A 21 -0.04 -9.67 -30.42
CA LEU A 21 -0.04 -10.94 -31.18
C LEU A 21 -1.47 -11.41 -31.49
N ALA A 22 -2.40 -11.31 -30.53
CA ALA A 22 -3.80 -11.71 -30.72
C ALA A 22 -4.51 -10.88 -31.80
N VAL A 23 -4.13 -9.61 -31.96
CA VAL A 23 -4.66 -8.70 -32.99
C VAL A 23 -3.98 -8.93 -34.37
N GLY A 24 -3.02 -9.86 -34.46
CA GLY A 24 -2.37 -10.22 -35.72
C GLY A 24 -1.31 -9.21 -36.18
N LYS A 25 -0.81 -8.34 -35.29
CA LYS A 25 0.28 -7.42 -35.63
C LYS A 25 1.58 -8.18 -35.80
N THR A 26 2.44 -7.67 -36.69
CA THR A 26 3.79 -8.21 -36.84
C THR A 26 4.53 -8.13 -35.51
N PRO A 27 5.27 -9.20 -35.11
CA PRO A 27 5.87 -9.30 -33.78
C PRO A 27 6.84 -8.15 -33.48
N LEU A 28 7.50 -7.61 -34.52
CA LEU A 28 8.39 -6.45 -34.41
C LEU A 28 7.63 -5.17 -33.99
N SER A 29 6.46 -4.94 -34.58
CA SER A 29 5.60 -3.79 -34.23
C SER A 29 4.96 -3.96 -32.86
N ALA A 30 4.55 -5.19 -32.52
CA ALA A 30 4.01 -5.54 -31.21
C ALA A 30 5.06 -5.35 -30.09
N LEU A 31 6.33 -5.69 -30.33
CA LEU A 31 7.44 -5.46 -29.40
C LEU A 31 7.66 -3.97 -29.10
N GLY A 32 7.60 -3.13 -30.13
CA GLY A 32 7.71 -1.68 -29.98
C GLY A 32 6.56 -1.10 -29.14
N GLN A 33 5.32 -1.46 -29.45
CA GLN A 33 4.16 -1.03 -28.67
C GLN A 33 4.17 -1.59 -27.24
N ALA A 34 4.59 -2.84 -27.04
CA ALA A 34 4.67 -3.46 -25.73
C ALA A 34 5.74 -2.79 -24.85
N SER A 35 6.84 -2.31 -25.43
CA SER A 35 7.89 -1.57 -24.71
C SER A 35 7.40 -0.20 -24.22
N ILE A 36 6.64 0.52 -25.04
CA ILE A 36 6.02 1.80 -24.64
C ILE A 36 4.93 1.54 -23.59
N GLY A 37 4.11 0.51 -23.83
CA GLY A 37 3.05 0.09 -22.92
C GLY A 37 3.58 -0.32 -21.56
N SER A 38 4.69 -1.07 -21.49
CA SER A 38 5.31 -1.50 -20.23
C SER A 38 5.85 -0.33 -19.42
N PHE A 39 6.42 0.67 -20.08
CA PHE A 39 6.92 1.87 -19.42
C PHE A 39 5.77 2.67 -18.81
N LEU A 40 4.70 2.92 -19.56
CA LEU A 40 3.49 3.59 -19.07
C LEU A 40 2.82 2.82 -17.93
N CYS A 41 2.68 1.50 -18.07
CA CYS A 41 2.06 0.65 -17.06
C CYS A 41 2.90 0.60 -15.77
N GLY A 42 4.23 0.50 -15.88
CA GLY A 42 5.14 0.55 -14.74
C GLY A 42 5.07 1.88 -13.99
N LEU A 43 4.93 2.99 -14.72
CA LEU A 43 4.81 4.33 -14.13
C LEU A 43 3.46 4.54 -13.42
N LEU A 44 2.37 4.07 -14.01
CA LEU A 44 1.05 4.02 -13.36
C LEU A 44 1.06 3.15 -12.10
N PHE A 45 1.72 1.99 -12.13
CA PHE A 45 1.84 1.11 -10.97
C PHE A 45 2.64 1.75 -9.83
N LEU A 46 3.70 2.50 -10.16
CA LEU A 46 4.44 3.30 -9.17
C LEU A 46 3.56 4.37 -8.55
N TRP A 47 2.75 5.05 -9.38
CA TRP A 47 1.88 6.13 -8.91
C TRP A 47 0.75 5.62 -8.01
N VAL A 48 0.06 4.57 -8.43
CA VAL A 48 -0.97 3.89 -7.63
C VAL A 48 -0.34 3.31 -6.35
N GLY A 49 0.81 2.65 -6.46
CA GLY A 49 1.54 2.11 -5.31
C GLY A 49 1.93 3.20 -4.30
N GLN A 50 2.36 4.37 -4.76
CA GLN A 50 2.65 5.53 -3.91
C GLN A 50 1.40 6.03 -3.18
N ILE A 51 0.28 6.18 -3.89
CA ILE A 51 -1.01 6.59 -3.28
C ILE A 51 -1.47 5.55 -2.26
N TRP A 52 -1.34 4.26 -2.58
CA TRP A 52 -1.75 3.18 -1.71
C TRP A 52 -0.88 3.11 -0.45
N ILE A 53 0.43 3.23 -0.59
CA ILE A 53 1.37 3.29 0.55
C ILE A 53 1.08 4.51 1.43
N ARG A 54 0.74 5.67 0.85
CA ARG A 54 0.33 6.86 1.61
C ARG A 54 -0.95 6.60 2.41
N ASN A 55 -1.98 6.06 1.77
CA ASN A 55 -3.24 5.73 2.44
C ASN A 55 -3.06 4.67 3.54
N VAL A 56 -2.31 3.61 3.25
CA VAL A 56 -2.02 2.54 4.23
C VAL A 56 -1.19 3.08 5.39
N LYS A 57 -0.20 3.94 5.14
CA LYS A 57 0.56 4.61 6.21
C LYS A 57 -0.35 5.50 7.07
N GLN A 58 -1.25 6.27 6.47
CA GLN A 58 -2.21 7.09 7.21
C GLN A 58 -3.09 6.21 8.10
N MET A 59 -3.66 5.14 7.54
CA MET A 59 -4.50 4.20 8.30
C MET A 59 -3.72 3.49 9.42
N LEU A 60 -2.45 3.14 9.20
CA LEU A 60 -1.57 2.55 10.21
C LEU A 60 -1.23 3.54 11.34
N MET A 61 -1.02 4.82 11.01
CA MET A 61 -0.77 5.87 11.99
C MET A 61 -2.02 6.15 12.82
N GLU A 62 -3.20 6.20 12.19
CA GLU A 62 -4.49 6.32 12.90
C GLU A 62 -4.73 5.15 13.85
N LYS A 63 -4.48 3.90 13.42
CA LYS A 63 -4.60 2.74 14.30
C LYS A 63 -3.58 2.73 15.43
N ARG A 64 -2.34 3.18 15.18
CA ARG A 64 -1.33 3.32 16.23
C ARG A 64 -1.70 4.42 17.21
N GLN A 65 -2.20 5.56 16.75
CA GLN A 65 -2.70 6.62 17.62
C GLN A 65 -3.91 6.16 18.43
N ALA A 66 -4.86 5.45 17.82
CA ALA A 66 -6.01 4.89 18.53
C ALA A 66 -5.59 3.84 19.56
N ALA A 67 -4.60 3.00 19.25
CA ALA A 67 -4.07 2.03 20.20
C ALA A 67 -3.31 2.68 21.36
N ILE A 68 -2.53 3.74 21.09
CA ILE A 68 -1.82 4.50 22.13
C ILE A 68 -2.80 5.29 23.00
N ALA A 69 -3.84 5.90 22.41
CA ALA A 69 -4.89 6.58 23.15
C ALA A 69 -5.70 5.61 24.01
N ALA A 70 -6.05 4.44 23.49
CA ALA A 70 -6.73 3.40 24.26
C ALA A 70 -5.86 2.83 25.40
N MET A 71 -4.54 2.72 25.20
CA MET A 71 -3.63 2.33 26.29
C MET A 71 -3.50 3.44 27.34
N ALA A 72 -3.44 4.70 26.94
CA ALA A 72 -3.39 5.83 27.87
C ALA A 72 -4.67 5.92 28.73
N GLU A 73 -5.86 5.77 28.12
CA GLU A 73 -7.12 5.74 28.86
C GLU A 73 -7.24 4.52 29.80
N ALA A 74 -6.71 3.36 29.39
CA ALA A 74 -6.69 2.17 30.24
C ALA A 74 -5.72 2.32 31.43
N GLU A 75 -4.62 3.04 31.25
CA GLU A 75 -3.64 3.30 32.30
C GLU A 75 -4.13 4.37 33.29
N GLU A 76 -4.84 5.40 32.81
CA GLU A 76 -5.50 6.38 33.67
C GLU A 76 -6.61 5.76 34.53
N ARG A 77 -7.42 4.85 33.97
CA ARG A 77 -8.42 4.11 34.76
C ARG A 77 -7.77 3.22 35.81
N ARG A 78 -6.67 2.52 35.49
CA ARG A 78 -5.93 1.73 36.46
C ARG A 78 -5.33 2.57 37.59
N GLN A 79 -4.86 3.79 37.30
CA GLN A 79 -4.34 4.69 38.32
C GLN A 79 -5.44 5.30 39.20
N GLN A 80 -6.63 5.57 38.65
CA GLN A 80 -7.78 6.03 39.43
C GLN A 80 -8.32 4.91 40.34
N ASP A 81 -8.48 3.69 39.82
CA ASP A 81 -8.91 2.52 40.61
C ASP A 81 -7.92 2.20 41.75
N ALA A 82 -6.62 2.37 41.51
CA ALA A 82 -5.58 2.20 42.53
C ALA A 82 -5.65 3.29 43.62
N LYS A 83 -5.96 4.53 43.25
CA LYS A 83 -6.15 5.63 44.21
C LYS A 83 -7.44 5.46 45.03
N GLU A 84 -8.55 5.02 44.43
CA GLU A 84 -9.79 4.75 45.16
C GLU A 84 -9.67 3.55 46.12
N ARG A 85 -8.94 2.49 45.75
CA ARG A 85 -8.68 1.37 46.65
C ARG A 85 -7.76 1.74 47.82
N GLY A 86 -6.82 2.66 47.64
CA GLY A 86 -5.96 3.17 48.71
C GLY A 86 -6.66 4.13 49.68
N SER A 87 -7.82 4.70 49.30
CA SER A 87 -8.55 5.70 50.09
C SER A 87 -9.71 5.13 50.93
N LYS A 88 -9.99 3.82 50.87
CA LYS A 88 -10.95 3.18 51.78
C LYS A 88 -10.24 2.84 53.10
N PRO A 89 -10.56 3.52 54.22
CA PRO A 89 -10.06 3.11 55.52
C PRO A 89 -10.72 1.78 55.89
N VAL A 90 -9.90 0.80 56.29
CA VAL A 90 -10.33 -0.46 56.91
C VAL A 90 -10.77 -0.17 58.34
#